data_AF-A0A147EFZ0-F1
#
_entry.id   AF-A0A147EFZ0-F1
#
_cell.length_a   1.000
_cell.length_b   1.000
_cell.length_c   1.000
_cell.angle_alpha   90.00
_cell.angle_beta   90.00
_cell.angle_gamma   90.00
#
_symmetry.space_group_name_H-M   'P 1'
#
loop_
_entity.id
_entity.type
_entity.pdbx_description
1 polymer ?
#
loop_
_entity_poly.entity_id
_entity_poly.type
_entity_poly.pdbx_seq_one_letter_code
_entity_poly.pdbx_strand_id
1 'polypeptide(L)'
;MSRAVGAALGRTGATIVLAITGIAFALPLLALLLFTFRVSGSPNALTLAHYAALVDPGQEYTYDGLFRGLTNSLGICAVTVAIVLLVLVPTVVLVEMRYPAMRRVVEFVCLLPLTVPTVVLVVGFVPVYKVVSGAFGSAAWTLSFAIGVIVLPYAYRPIQAN
;
A
#
# COMPACT_ATOMS: atom_id res chain seq x y z
N MET A 1 0.12 -40.54 -1.49
CA MET A 1 -0.80 -40.22 -0.36
C MET A 1 -0.07 -39.28 0.60
N SER A 2 -0.12 -37.96 0.37
CA SER A 2 0.44 -36.97 1.27
C SER A 2 -0.53 -36.74 2.42
N ARG A 3 -0.17 -37.18 3.64
CA ARG A 3 -0.90 -36.77 4.84
C ARG A 3 -0.69 -35.28 5.03
N ALA A 4 -1.76 -34.50 4.99
CA ALA A 4 -1.75 -33.14 5.48
C ALA A 4 -1.44 -33.19 6.98
N VAL A 5 -0.19 -32.91 7.35
CA VAL A 5 0.19 -32.64 8.74
C VAL A 5 -0.28 -31.23 9.06
N GLY A 6 -1.60 -31.06 9.13
CA GLY A 6 -2.17 -29.99 9.92
C GLY A 6 -2.19 -30.50 11.35
N ALA A 7 -1.29 -30.00 12.20
CA ALA A 7 -1.47 -30.18 13.63
C ALA A 7 -2.83 -29.59 13.97
N ALA A 8 -3.83 -30.44 14.19
CA ALA A 8 -5.15 -30.00 14.64
C ALA A 8 -4.97 -29.51 16.08
N LEU A 9 -4.51 -28.27 16.22
CA LEU A 9 -4.43 -27.56 17.49
C LEU A 9 -5.84 -27.61 18.09
N GLY A 10 -5.98 -28.25 19.26
CA GLY A 10 -7.21 -28.16 20.03
C GLY A 10 -7.59 -26.70 20.26
N ARG A 11 -8.87 -26.42 20.58
CA ARG A 11 -9.38 -25.04 20.77
C ARG A 11 -8.45 -24.17 21.64
N THR A 12 -7.89 -24.74 22.70
CA THR A 12 -6.90 -24.09 23.57
C THR A 12 -5.60 -23.73 22.85
N GLY A 13 -5.03 -24.65 22.07
CA GLY A 13 -3.84 -24.38 21.26
C GLY A 13 -4.08 -23.29 20.21
N ALA A 14 -5.23 -23.32 19.53
CA ALA A 14 -5.61 -22.27 18.58
C ALA A 14 -5.76 -20.90 19.27
N THR A 15 -6.39 -20.86 20.45
CA THR A 15 -6.53 -19.61 21.23
C THR A 15 -5.18 -19.06 21.68
N ILE A 16 -4.25 -19.92 22.13
CA ILE A 16 -2.91 -19.49 22.54
C ILE A 16 -2.16 -18.88 21.36
N VAL A 17 -2.17 -19.56 20.21
CA VAL A 17 -1.52 -19.06 18.98
C VAL A 17 -2.14 -17.73 18.54
N LEU A 18 -3.47 -17.62 18.56
CA LEU A 18 -4.17 -16.38 18.22
C LEU A 18 -3.84 -15.25 19.20
N ALA A 19 -3.78 -15.53 20.50
CA ALA A 19 -3.44 -14.54 21.51
C ALA A 19 -2.00 -14.04 21.37
N ILE A 20 -1.03 -14.95 21.20
CA ILE A 20 0.39 -14.58 21.02
C ILE A 20 0.56 -13.75 19.74
N THR A 21 -0.04 -14.20 18.64
CA THR A 21 0.01 -13.49 17.35
C THR A 21 -0.65 -12.12 17.49
N GLY A 22 -1.85 -12.07 18.08
CA GLY A 22 -2.59 -10.83 18.32
C GLY A 22 -1.79 -9.83 19.15
N ILE A 23 -1.15 -10.28 20.22
CA ILE A 23 -0.27 -9.44 21.05
C ILE A 23 0.94 -8.96 20.25
N ALA A 24 1.60 -9.85 19.49
CA ALA A 24 2.77 -9.49 18.69
C ALA A 24 2.46 -8.39 17.65
N PHE A 25 1.26 -8.40 17.04
CA PHE A 25 0.82 -7.34 16.13
C PHE A 25 0.28 -6.10 16.84
N ALA A 26 -0.44 -6.26 17.95
CA ALA A 26 -1.05 -5.15 18.68
C ALA A 26 0.00 -4.29 19.40
N LEU A 27 1.05 -4.90 19.95
CA LEU A 27 2.07 -4.21 20.73
C LEU A 27 2.74 -3.04 19.96
N PRO A 28 3.26 -3.20 18.73
CA PRO A 28 3.82 -2.08 17.98
C PRO A 28 2.78 -1.00 17.64
N LEU A 29 1.53 -1.37 17.36
CA LEU A 29 0.46 -0.41 17.07
C LEU A 29 0.09 0.40 18.31
N LEU A 30 -0.01 -0.25 19.47
CA LEU A 30 -0.23 0.41 20.75
C LEU A 30 0.97 1.28 21.14
N ALA A 31 2.20 0.85 20.83
CA ALA A 31 3.39 1.65 21.06
C ALA A 31 3.40 2.93 20.20
N LEU A 32 3.04 2.82 18.92
CA LEU A 32 2.88 3.98 18.03
C LEU A 32 1.77 4.92 18.51
N LEU A 33 0.65 4.37 18.97
CA LEU A 33 -0.44 5.16 19.55
C LEU A 33 0.00 5.87 20.83
N LEU A 34 0.67 5.17 21.75
CA LEU A 34 1.20 5.77 22.97
C LEU A 34 2.25 6.84 22.67
N PHE A 35 3.05 6.64 21.62
CA PHE A 35 4.06 7.58 21.19
C PHE A 35 3.48 8.93 20.74
N THR A 36 2.27 8.97 20.15
CA THR A 36 1.64 10.25 19.76
C THR A 36 1.34 11.17 20.96
N PHE A 37 1.19 10.59 22.15
CA PHE A 37 0.96 11.33 23.39
C PHE A 37 2.26 11.73 24.10
N ARG A 38 3.43 11.19 23.71
CA ARG A 38 4.69 11.43 24.41
C ARG A 38 5.22 12.84 24.17
N VAL A 39 5.72 13.48 25.23
CA VAL A 39 6.36 14.80 25.15
C VAL A 39 7.88 14.64 24.98
N SER A 40 8.46 15.34 24.01
CA SER A 40 9.92 15.39 23.84
C SER A 40 10.61 15.89 25.11
N GLY A 41 11.60 15.15 25.61
CA GLY A 41 12.35 15.52 26.81
C GLY A 41 11.70 15.15 28.15
N SER A 42 10.47 14.61 28.16
CA SER A 42 9.84 14.08 29.38
C SER A 42 9.34 12.64 29.16
N PRO A 43 10.15 11.62 29.53
CA PRO A 43 9.88 10.22 29.21
C PRO A 43 8.58 9.65 29.81
N ASN A 44 8.01 10.31 30.83
CA ASN A 44 6.81 9.85 31.53
C ASN A 44 5.59 10.78 31.36
N ALA A 45 5.73 11.91 30.66
CA ALA A 45 4.61 12.80 30.40
C ALA A 45 3.80 12.33 29.18
N LEU A 46 2.48 12.38 29.32
CA LEU A 46 1.51 12.20 28.25
C LEU A 46 0.75 13.52 28.05
N THR A 47 0.54 13.91 26.80
CA THR A 47 -0.18 15.14 26.44
C THR A 47 -1.11 14.92 25.26
N LEU A 48 -2.23 15.62 25.28
CA LEU A 48 -3.16 15.76 24.16
C LEU A 48 -2.85 17.00 23.30
N ALA A 49 -1.85 17.80 23.69
CA ALA A 49 -1.51 19.05 23.02
C ALA A 49 -1.15 18.85 21.54
N HIS A 50 -0.52 17.74 21.16
CA HIS A 50 -0.21 17.44 19.76
C HIS A 50 -1.47 17.36 18.88
N TYR A 51 -2.57 16.82 19.41
CA TYR A 51 -3.84 16.71 18.69
C TYR A 51 -4.57 18.05 18.65
N ALA A 52 -4.55 18.81 19.75
CA ALA A 52 -5.12 20.15 19.78
C ALA A 52 -4.41 21.10 18.79
N ALA A 53 -3.09 20.98 18.67
CA ALA A 53 -2.28 21.77 17.76
C ALA A 53 -2.59 21.52 16.27
N LEU A 54 -3.14 20.37 15.91
CA LEU A 54 -3.56 20.08 14.51
C LEU A 54 -4.72 20.95 14.03
N VAL A 55 -5.52 21.48 14.97
CA VAL A 55 -6.73 22.28 14.67
C VAL A 55 -6.52 23.75 15.06
N ASP A 56 -5.37 24.09 15.65
CA ASP A 56 -5.03 25.44 16.06
C ASP A 56 -4.63 26.31 14.84
N PRO A 57 -5.37 27.39 14.52
CA PRO A 57 -5.02 28.30 13.42
C PRO A 57 -3.63 28.92 13.58
N GLY A 58 -3.12 29.04 14.81
CA GLY A 58 -1.78 29.57 15.08
C GLY A 58 -0.62 28.64 14.64
N GLN A 59 -0.91 27.37 14.35
CA GLN A 59 0.08 26.35 13.95
C GLN A 59 -0.10 25.86 12.51
N GLU A 60 -0.93 26.54 11.72
CA GLU A 60 -1.27 26.13 10.35
C GLU A 60 -0.02 25.92 9.46
N TYR A 61 0.96 26.84 9.51
CA TYR A 61 2.21 26.71 8.76
C TYR A 61 3.06 25.50 9.16
N THR A 62 2.99 25.08 10.43
CA THR A 62 3.72 23.92 10.94
C THR A 62 3.14 22.62 10.41
N TYR A 63 1.81 22.55 10.26
CA TYR A 63 1.08 21.34 9.85
C TYR A 63 0.64 21.32 8.39
N ASP A 64 0.81 22.40 7.63
CA ASP A 64 0.49 22.45 6.19
C ASP A 64 1.15 21.29 5.42
N GLY A 65 2.43 21.01 5.71
CA GLY A 65 3.14 19.89 5.09
C GLY A 65 2.51 18.52 5.38
N LEU A 66 1.96 18.33 6.59
CA LEU A 66 1.27 17.10 6.99
C LEU A 66 -0.02 16.93 6.18
N PHE A 67 -0.88 17.95 6.16
CA PHE A 67 -2.15 17.90 5.45
C PHE A 67 -1.95 17.80 3.94
N ARG A 68 -1.00 18.53 3.37
CA ARG A 68 -0.64 18.43 1.96
C ARG A 68 -0.11 17.04 1.60
N GLY A 69 0.74 16.45 2.46
CA GLY A 69 1.19 15.07 2.31
C GLY A 69 0.04 14.07 2.34
N LEU A 70 -0.89 14.23 3.28
CA LEU A 70 -2.08 13.38 3.41
C LEU A 70 -2.98 13.48 2.18
N THR A 71 -3.31 14.69 1.73
CA THR A 71 -4.11 14.93 0.53
C THR A 71 -3.46 14.35 -0.72
N ASN A 72 -2.15 14.54 -0.89
CA ASN A 72 -1.40 13.95 -2.00
C ASN A 72 -1.47 12.41 -1.96
N SER A 73 -1.29 11.81 -0.78
CA SER A 73 -1.29 10.35 -0.61
C SER A 73 -2.68 9.76 -0.91
N LEU A 74 -3.74 10.39 -0.43
CA LEU A 74 -5.12 10.01 -0.72
C LEU A 74 -5.44 10.17 -2.22
N GLY A 75 -5.01 11.27 -2.84
CA GLY A 75 -5.17 11.50 -4.27
C GLY A 75 -4.49 10.42 -5.11
N ILE A 76 -3.24 10.09 -4.79
CA ILE A 76 -2.50 9.01 -5.44
C ILE A 76 -3.20 7.65 -5.27
N CYS A 77 -3.68 7.36 -4.05
CA CYS A 77 -4.43 6.13 -3.76
C CYS A 77 -5.69 6.03 -4.62
N ALA A 78 -6.52 7.07 -4.62
CA ALA A 78 -7.78 7.09 -5.38
C ALA A 78 -7.55 6.91 -6.89
N VAL A 79 -6.56 7.60 -7.46
CA VAL A 79 -6.22 7.47 -8.89
C VAL A 79 -5.70 6.07 -9.20
N THR A 80 -4.83 5.51 -8.34
CA THR A 80 -4.30 4.15 -8.54
C THR A 80 -5.42 3.11 -8.51
N VAL A 81 -6.33 3.20 -7.54
CA VAL A 81 -7.50 2.31 -7.44
C VAL A 81 -8.39 2.44 -8.67
N ALA A 82 -8.64 3.66 -9.14
CA ALA A 82 -9.41 3.89 -10.36
C ALA A 82 -8.75 3.25 -11.60
N ILE A 83 -7.43 3.38 -11.75
CA ILE A 83 -6.67 2.71 -12.83
C ILE A 83 -6.85 1.20 -12.75
N VAL A 84 -6.69 0.61 -11.57
CA VAL A 84 -6.84 -0.85 -11.39
C VAL A 84 -8.26 -1.29 -11.74
N LEU A 85 -9.28 -0.65 -11.17
CA LEU A 85 -10.67 -1.08 -11.33
C LEU A 85 -11.23 -0.80 -12.73
N LEU A 86 -10.87 0.32 -13.36
CA LEU A 86 -11.43 0.74 -14.63
C LEU A 86 -10.59 0.34 -15.84
N VAL A 87 -9.31 0.02 -15.66
CA VAL A 87 -8.41 -0.38 -16.75
C VAL A 87 -7.96 -1.82 -16.59
N LEU A 88 -7.30 -2.16 -15.47
CA LEU A 88 -6.70 -3.48 -15.31
C LEU A 88 -7.74 -4.60 -15.24
N VAL A 89 -8.71 -4.47 -14.32
CA VAL A 89 -9.77 -5.47 -14.11
C VAL A 89 -10.52 -5.80 -15.41
N PRO A 90 -11.10 -4.82 -16.15
CA PRO A 90 -11.81 -5.14 -17.38
C PRO A 90 -10.89 -5.71 -18.45
N THR A 91 -9.62 -5.30 -18.50
CA THR A 91 -8.64 -5.87 -19.45
C THR A 91 -8.39 -7.35 -19.16
N VAL A 92 -8.16 -7.72 -17.89
CA VAL A 92 -7.92 -9.12 -17.50
C VAL A 92 -9.15 -9.97 -17.79
N VAL A 93 -10.33 -9.52 -17.37
CA VAL A 93 -11.60 -10.23 -17.60
C VAL A 93 -11.86 -10.43 -19.10
N LEU A 94 -11.63 -9.41 -19.93
CA LEU A 94 -11.82 -9.50 -21.38
C LEU A 94 -10.84 -10.49 -22.02
N VAL A 95 -9.57 -10.47 -21.60
CA VAL A 95 -8.53 -11.36 -22.13
C VAL A 95 -8.81 -12.81 -21.75
N GLU A 96 -9.25 -13.06 -20.52
CA GLU A 96 -9.58 -14.42 -20.06
C GLU A 96 -10.83 -14.98 -20.74
N MET A 97 -11.84 -14.15 -21.01
CA MET A 97 -13.05 -14.61 -21.69
C MET A 97 -12.91 -14.75 -23.20
N ARG A 98 -12.15 -13.87 -23.87
CA ARG A 98 -12.19 -13.73 -25.34
C ARG A 98 -10.87 -14.01 -26.05
N TYR A 99 -9.73 -13.88 -25.37
CA TYR A 99 -8.41 -13.94 -26.00
C TYR A 99 -7.42 -14.85 -25.24
N PRO A 100 -7.63 -16.18 -25.24
CA PRO A 100 -6.80 -17.11 -24.47
C PRO A 100 -5.31 -17.09 -24.85
N ALA A 101 -4.97 -16.71 -26.08
CA ALA A 101 -3.58 -16.55 -26.51
C ALA A 101 -2.86 -15.35 -25.85
N MET A 102 -3.58 -14.27 -25.53
CA MET A 102 -3.03 -13.07 -24.90
C MET A 102 -2.84 -13.23 -23.38
N ARG A 103 -3.49 -14.23 -22.77
CA ARG A 103 -3.43 -14.49 -21.32
C ARG A 103 -2.00 -14.58 -20.79
N ARG A 104 -1.13 -15.34 -21.47
CA ARG A 104 0.28 -15.50 -21.06
C ARG A 104 1.06 -14.19 -21.09
N VAL A 105 0.76 -13.32 -22.05
CA VAL A 105 1.45 -12.03 -22.19
C VAL A 105 1.01 -11.09 -21.07
N VAL A 106 -0.30 -11.00 -20.81
CA VAL A 106 -0.83 -10.17 -19.71
C VAL A 106 -0.31 -10.65 -18.37
N GLU A 107 -0.33 -11.96 -18.13
CA GLU A 107 0.23 -12.58 -16.93
C GLU A 107 1.71 -12.25 -16.77
N PHE A 108 2.50 -12.42 -17.83
CA PHE A 108 3.93 -12.09 -17.80
C PHE A 108 4.17 -10.61 -17.45
N VAL A 109 3.45 -9.69 -18.09
CA VAL A 109 3.57 -8.25 -17.84
C VAL A 109 3.16 -7.89 -16.40
N CYS A 110 2.06 -8.46 -15.91
CA CYS A 110 1.58 -8.18 -14.56
C CYS A 110 2.50 -8.75 -13.48
N LEU A 111 3.21 -9.85 -13.76
CA LEU A 111 4.13 -10.47 -12.82
C LEU A 111 5.57 -9.94 -12.93
N LEU A 112 5.92 -9.26 -14.03
CA LEU A 112 7.24 -8.66 -14.26
C LEU A 112 7.71 -7.80 -13.06
N PRO A 113 6.88 -6.90 -12.47
CA PRO A 113 7.32 -6.07 -11.35
C PRO A 113 7.78 -6.86 -10.11
N LEU A 114 7.32 -8.11 -9.93
CA LEU A 114 7.78 -8.96 -8.82
C LEU A 114 9.17 -9.53 -9.03
N THR A 115 9.58 -9.74 -10.28
CA THR A 115 10.87 -10.36 -10.59
C THR A 115 12.01 -9.34 -10.56
N VAL A 116 11.70 -8.07 -10.78
CA VAL A 116 12.67 -6.97 -10.76
C VAL A 116 12.82 -6.48 -9.31
N PRO A 117 14.06 -6.36 -8.80
CA PRO A 117 14.29 -5.75 -7.50
C PRO A 117 13.70 -4.33 -7.43
N THR A 118 12.99 -4.00 -6.36
CA THR A 118 12.28 -2.71 -6.22
C THR A 118 13.19 -1.51 -6.47
N VAL A 119 14.43 -1.54 -5.97
CA VAL A 119 15.41 -0.46 -6.16
C VAL A 119 15.73 -0.26 -7.64
N VAL A 120 15.91 -1.35 -8.40
CA VAL A 120 16.20 -1.30 -9.84
C VAL A 120 15.02 -0.75 -10.62
N LEU A 121 13.80 -1.17 -10.26
CA LEU A 121 12.57 -0.71 -10.88
C LEU A 121 12.36 0.80 -10.69
N VAL A 122 12.60 1.31 -9.48
CA VAL A 122 12.49 2.75 -9.17
C VAL A 122 13.53 3.57 -9.95
N VAL A 123 14.79 3.10 -10.01
CA VAL A 123 15.83 3.77 -10.79
C VAL A 123 15.48 3.76 -12.29
N GLY A 124 14.97 2.64 -12.80
CA GLY A 124 14.50 2.51 -14.19
C GLY A 124 13.33 3.42 -14.53
N PHE A 125 12.51 3.81 -13.55
CA PHE A 125 11.38 4.73 -13.75
C PHE A 125 11.80 6.20 -13.89
N VAL A 126 12.96 6.62 -13.38
CA VAL A 126 13.41 8.02 -13.42
C VAL A 126 13.33 8.63 -14.83
N PRO A 127 13.89 8.03 -15.91
CA PRO A 127 13.79 8.60 -17.25
C PRO A 127 12.36 8.63 -17.79
N VAL A 128 11.57 7.58 -17.55
CA VAL A 128 10.16 7.52 -17.97
C VAL A 128 9.36 8.63 -17.30
N TYR A 129 9.61 8.86 -16.02
CA TYR A 129 8.90 9.84 -15.23
C TYR A 129 9.24 11.28 -15.63
N LYS A 130 10.43 11.54 -16.17
CA LYS A 130 10.76 12.84 -16.78
C LYS A 130 9.89 13.13 -18.01
N VAL A 131 9.58 12.11 -18.81
CA VAL A 131 8.69 12.26 -19.97
C VAL A 131 7.25 12.48 -19.52
N VAL A 132 6.80 11.69 -18.54
CA VAL A 132 5.45 11.82 -17.97
C VAL A 132 5.26 13.20 -17.34
N SER A 133 6.23 13.69 -16.57
CA SER A 133 6.15 14.99 -15.94
C SER A 133 6.24 16.15 -16.94
N GLY A 134 6.94 15.96 -18.07
CA GLY A 134 6.94 16.90 -19.18
C GLY A 134 5.58 17.01 -19.88
N ALA A 135 4.82 15.92 -19.96
CA ALA A 135 3.52 15.87 -20.64
C ALA A 135 2.33 16.24 -19.73
N PHE A 136 2.33 15.77 -18.47
CA PHE A 136 1.21 15.87 -17.53
C PHE A 136 1.50 16.79 -16.33
N GLY A 137 2.70 17.36 -16.25
CA GLY A 137 3.16 18.16 -15.11
C GLY A 137 3.77 17.32 -13.98
N SER A 138 4.47 17.97 -13.05
CA SER A 138 5.18 17.33 -11.93
C SER A 138 4.33 17.19 -10.65
N ALA A 139 3.01 17.14 -10.79
CA ALA A 139 2.11 17.05 -9.65
C ALA A 139 2.10 15.63 -9.04
N ALA A 140 1.86 15.55 -7.72
CA ALA A 140 1.95 14.30 -6.95
C ALA A 140 1.10 13.16 -7.53
N TRP A 141 -0.05 13.46 -8.13
CA TRP A 141 -0.93 12.46 -8.74
C TRP A 141 -0.29 11.67 -9.88
N THR A 142 0.71 12.23 -10.58
CA THR A 142 1.40 11.50 -11.67
C THR A 142 2.19 10.30 -11.17
N LEU A 143 2.54 10.25 -9.86
CA LEU A 143 3.15 9.06 -9.24
C LEU A 143 2.24 7.84 -9.30
N SER A 144 0.92 8.04 -9.41
CA SER A 144 -0.06 6.96 -9.50
C SER A 144 0.18 6.04 -10.71
N PHE A 145 0.80 6.52 -11.79
CA PHE A 145 1.16 5.67 -12.92
C PHE A 145 2.27 4.66 -12.55
N ALA A 146 3.32 5.14 -11.89
CA ALA A 146 4.41 4.28 -11.42
C ALA A 146 3.91 3.30 -10.34
N ILE A 147 3.09 3.79 -9.41
CA ILE A 147 2.47 2.94 -8.37
C ILE A 147 1.51 1.93 -8.99
N GLY A 148 0.74 2.32 -10.00
CA GLY A 148 -0.13 1.41 -10.75
C GLY A 148 0.65 0.21 -11.31
N VAL A 149 1.83 0.45 -11.90
CA VAL A 149 2.72 -0.62 -12.38
C VAL A 149 3.22 -1.50 -11.23
N ILE A 150 3.63 -0.92 -10.10
CA ILE A 150 4.12 -1.67 -8.93
C ILE A 150 3.01 -2.55 -8.33
N VAL A 151 1.76 -2.10 -8.40
CA VAL A 151 0.60 -2.80 -7.82
C VAL A 151 0.04 -3.89 -8.74
N LEU A 152 0.36 -3.87 -10.05
CA LEU A 152 -0.09 -4.87 -11.04
C LEU A 152 -0.07 -6.33 -10.54
N PRO A 153 1.02 -6.88 -9.98
CA PRO A 153 1.04 -8.28 -9.55
C PRO A 153 0.06 -8.57 -8.41
N TYR A 154 -0.13 -7.61 -7.51
CA TYR A 154 -1.02 -7.73 -6.36
C TYR A 154 -2.49 -7.58 -6.76
N ALA A 155 -2.78 -6.77 -7.79
CA ALA A 155 -4.11 -6.63 -8.34
C ALA A 155 -4.50 -7.81 -9.26
N TYR A 156 -3.54 -8.33 -10.03
CA TYR A 156 -3.76 -9.45 -10.96
C TYR A 156 -4.01 -10.78 -10.25
N ARG A 157 -3.23 -11.11 -9.21
CA ARG A 157 -3.32 -12.41 -8.53
C ARG A 157 -4.71 -12.75 -7.97
N PRO A 158 -5.43 -11.85 -7.27
CA PRO A 158 -6.78 -12.12 -6.79
C PRO A 158 -7.79 -12.39 -7.91
N ILE A 159 -7.62 -11.72 -9.07
CA ILE A 159 -8.50 -11.92 -10.23
C ILE A 159 -8.30 -13.33 -10.79
N GLN A 160 -7.04 -13.77 -10.94
CA GLN A 160 -6.70 -15.11 -11.43
C GLN A 160 -7.13 -16.25 -10.48
N ALA A 161 -7.27 -15.96 -9.18
CA ALA A 161 -7.61 -16.96 -8.17
C ALA A 161 -9.11 -17.30 -8.09
N ASN A 162 -9.96 -16.52 -8.77
CA ASN A 162 -11.41 -16.75 -8.86
C ASN A 162 -11.78 -17.35 -10.23
#